data_AF-A0A7W1J5I5-F1
#
_entry.id   AF-A0A7W1J5I5-F1
#
_cell.length_a   1.000
_cell.length_b   1.000
_cell.length_c   1.000
_cell.angle_alpha   90.00
_cell.angle_beta   90.00
_cell.angle_gamma   90.00
#
_symmetry.space_group_name_H-M   'P 1'
#
loop_
_entity.id
_entity.type
_entity.pdbx_description
1 polymer ?
#
loop_
_entity_poly.entity_id
_entity_poly.type
_entity_poly.pdbx_seq_one_letter_code
_entity_poly.pdbx_strand_id
1 'polypeptide(L)'
;MNQENLIISLIKDNLINTRLVNGLDKLGLDASNYSLNLSDTIFKLMEIDEEELFERYLGWCEEATKRDIFKHPELLEIYATEIYRKLMEGKEL
;
A
#
# COMPACT_ATOMS: atom_id res chain seq x y z
N MET A 1 -4.37 -18.94 5.96
CA MET A 1 -3.49 -17.76 5.73
C MET A 1 -3.27 -17.12 7.09
N ASN A 2 -2.03 -16.82 7.50
CA ASN A 2 -1.77 -16.10 8.74
C ASN A 2 -2.03 -14.58 8.55
N GLN A 3 -2.12 -13.83 9.64
CA GLN A 3 -2.43 -12.39 9.62
C GLN A 3 -1.37 -11.58 8.84
N GLU A 4 -0.10 -11.96 8.96
CA GLU A 4 1.00 -11.40 8.17
C GLU A 4 0.75 -11.51 6.65
N ASN A 5 0.48 -12.71 6.14
CA ASN A 5 0.24 -12.92 4.71
C ASN A 5 -1.01 -12.16 4.23
N LEU A 6 -2.03 -12.00 5.09
CA LEU A 6 -3.20 -11.19 4.78
C LEU A 6 -2.81 -9.71 4.63
N ILE A 7 -2.06 -9.15 5.58
CA ILE A 7 -1.63 -7.75 5.54
C ILE A 7 -0.74 -7.50 4.32
N ILE A 8 0.23 -8.39 4.05
CA ILE A 8 1.08 -8.28 2.86
C ILE A 8 0.22 -8.31 1.59
N SER A 9 -0.77 -9.21 1.50
CA SER A 9 -1.69 -9.24 0.35
C SER A 9 -2.47 -7.94 0.20
N LEU A 10 -2.99 -7.37 1.30
CA LEU A 10 -3.71 -6.10 1.26
C LEU A 10 -2.80 -4.93 0.85
N ILE A 11 -1.53 -4.93 1.28
CA ILE A 11 -0.55 -3.94 0.83
C ILE A 11 -0.33 -4.06 -0.68
N LYS A 12 -0.21 -5.27 -1.23
CA LYS A 12 -0.10 -5.47 -2.69
C LYS A 12 -1.32 -4.93 -3.43
N ASP A 13 -2.52 -5.26 -2.93
CA ASP A 13 -3.77 -4.76 -3.52
C ASP A 13 -3.82 -3.23 -3.46
N ASN A 14 -3.34 -2.62 -2.37
CA ASN A 14 -3.26 -1.17 -2.24
C ASN A 14 -2.26 -0.56 -3.24
N LEU A 15 -1.09 -1.17 -3.43
CA LEU A 15 -0.11 -0.72 -4.44
C LEU A 15 -0.69 -0.80 -5.86
N ILE A 16 -1.43 -1.87 -6.16
CA ILE A 16 -2.10 -2.02 -7.46
C ILE A 16 -3.17 -0.94 -7.64
N ASN A 17 -4.01 -0.75 -6.63
CA ASN A 17 -5.09 0.22 -6.65
C ASN A 17 -4.57 1.65 -6.79
N THR A 18 -3.54 2.02 -6.01
CA THR A 18 -2.89 3.33 -6.05
C THR A 18 -2.36 3.64 -7.45
N ARG A 19 -1.66 2.70 -8.09
CA ARG A 19 -1.19 2.91 -9.47
C ARG A 19 -2.35 3.05 -10.45
N LEU A 20 -3.39 2.23 -10.33
CA LEU A 20 -4.56 2.30 -11.20
C LEU A 20 -5.20 3.69 -11.12
N VAL A 21 -5.51 4.15 -9.89
CA VAL A 21 -6.09 5.47 -9.62
C VAL A 21 -5.19 6.57 -10.18
N ASN A 22 -3.90 6.56 -9.83
CA ASN A 22 -2.93 7.54 -10.32
C ASN A 22 -2.80 7.52 -11.87
N GLY A 23 -2.95 6.35 -12.49
CA GLY A 23 -2.89 6.19 -13.94
C GLY A 23 -4.12 6.75 -14.64
N LEU A 24 -5.31 6.52 -14.08
CA LEU A 24 -6.57 7.06 -14.58
C LEU A 24 -6.60 8.60 -14.44
N ASP A 25 -6.18 9.13 -13.29
CA ASP A 25 -6.09 10.58 -13.06
C ASP A 25 -5.15 11.25 -14.05
N LYS A 26 -4.00 10.63 -14.36
CA LYS A 26 -3.06 11.13 -15.38
C LYS A 26 -3.64 11.15 -16.79
N LEU A 27 -4.64 10.33 -17.08
CA LEU A 27 -5.37 10.32 -18.35
C LEU A 27 -6.56 11.30 -18.34
N GLY A 28 -6.79 12.04 -17.25
CA GLY A 28 -7.93 12.93 -17.08
C GLY A 28 -9.25 12.18 -16.85
N LEU A 29 -9.19 10.91 -16.45
CA LEU A 29 -10.36 10.10 -16.11
C LEU A 29 -10.63 10.20 -14.61
N ASP A 30 -11.90 10.34 -14.23
CA ASP A 30 -12.31 10.36 -12.84
C ASP A 30 -12.12 8.97 -12.20
N ALA A 31 -11.16 8.87 -11.29
CA ALA A 31 -10.83 7.65 -10.56
C ALA A 31 -11.49 7.54 -9.18
N SER A 32 -12.36 8.49 -8.79
CA SER A 32 -12.94 8.55 -7.43
C SER A 32 -13.64 7.26 -6.99
N ASN A 33 -14.32 6.57 -7.92
CA ASN A 33 -15.02 5.30 -7.66
C ASN A 33 -14.09 4.09 -7.53
N TYR A 34 -12.80 4.23 -7.82
CA TYR A 34 -11.82 3.16 -7.74
C TYR A 34 -10.97 3.22 -6.46
N SER A 35 -11.09 4.26 -5.61
CA SER A 35 -10.38 4.29 -4.33
C SER A 35 -10.94 3.23 -3.38
N LEU A 36 -10.13 2.23 -3.03
CA LEU A 36 -10.57 1.09 -2.19
C LEU A 36 -10.34 1.31 -0.69
N ASN A 37 -9.76 2.44 -0.26
CA ASN A 37 -9.45 2.75 1.15
C ASN A 37 -8.76 1.57 1.90
N LEU A 38 -7.89 0.84 1.19
CA LEU A 38 -7.22 -0.35 1.74
C LEU A 38 -6.25 0.01 2.86
N SER A 39 -5.64 1.20 2.79
CA SER A 39 -4.80 1.79 3.84
C SER A 39 -5.49 1.76 5.21
N ASP A 40 -6.74 2.22 5.30
CA ASP A 40 -7.50 2.24 6.55
C ASP A 40 -7.76 0.83 7.08
N THR A 41 -8.04 -0.11 6.18
CA THR A 41 -8.29 -1.51 6.53
C THR A 41 -7.03 -2.16 7.09
N ILE A 42 -5.88 -1.91 6.49
CA ILE A 42 -4.57 -2.39 6.96
C ILE A 42 -4.28 -1.85 8.36
N PHE A 43 -4.42 -0.55 8.57
CA PHE A 43 -4.13 0.08 9.87
C PHE A 43 -5.05 -0.44 10.98
N LYS A 44 -6.35 -0.62 10.69
CA LYS A 44 -7.30 -1.25 11.63
C LYS A 44 -6.92 -2.69 11.96
N LEU A 45 -6.52 -3.49 10.96
CA LEU A 45 -6.10 -4.88 11.17
C LEU A 45 -4.77 -4.99 11.93
N MET A 46 -3.93 -3.96 11.84
CA MET A 46 -2.66 -3.88 12.55
C MET A 46 -2.79 -3.18 13.91
N GLU A 47 -3.96 -2.66 14.28
CA GLU A 47 -4.18 -1.89 15.51
C GLU A 47 -3.19 -0.71 15.63
N ILE A 48 -2.96 0.00 14.52
CA ILE A 48 -2.12 1.20 14.47
C ILE A 48 -3.04 2.43 14.46
N ASP A 49 -2.84 3.33 15.43
CA ASP A 49 -3.59 4.59 15.57
C ASP A 49 -2.67 5.84 15.45
N GLU A 50 -1.49 5.65 14.85
CA GLU A 50 -0.49 6.72 14.69
C GLU A 50 -0.62 7.38 13.31
N GLU A 51 -1.12 8.62 13.28
CA GLU A 51 -1.33 9.40 12.06
C GLU A 51 -0.02 9.65 11.29
N GLU A 52 1.09 9.91 11.98
CA GLU A 52 2.40 10.09 11.35
C GLU A 52 2.89 8.81 10.64
N LEU A 53 2.60 7.63 11.19
CA LEU A 53 2.91 6.36 10.52
C LEU A 53 2.01 6.12 9.31
N PHE A 54 0.75 6.56 9.37
CA PHE A 54 -0.18 6.51 8.24
C PHE A 54 0.31 7.35 7.06
N GLU A 55 0.72 8.59 7.30
CA GLU A 55 1.29 9.46 6.26
C GLU A 55 2.58 8.88 5.67
N ARG A 56 3.45 8.32 6.52
CA ARG A 56 4.67 7.61 6.07
C ARG A 56 4.33 6.41 5.19
N TYR A 57 3.31 5.63 5.57
CA TYR A 57 2.81 4.50 4.79
C TYR A 57 2.35 4.92 3.39
N LEU A 58 1.53 5.98 3.30
CA LEU A 58 1.08 6.52 2.02
C LEU A 58 2.26 6.95 1.15
N GLY A 59 3.26 7.62 1.75
CA GLY A 59 4.51 7.98 1.08
C GLY A 59 5.27 6.79 0.53
N TRP A 60 5.37 5.67 1.27
CA TRP A 60 6.01 4.46 0.77
C TRP A 60 5.24 3.82 -0.39
N CYS A 61 3.90 3.82 -0.34
CA CYS A 61 3.06 3.32 -1.43
C CYS A 61 3.25 4.15 -2.70
N GLU A 62 3.25 5.48 -2.58
CA GLU A 62 3.49 6.38 -3.71
C GLU A 62 4.88 6.14 -4.33
N GLU A 63 5.94 6.04 -3.52
CA GLU A 63 7.29 5.73 -4.00
C GLU A 63 7.41 4.35 -4.65
N ALA A 64 6.71 3.34 -4.14
CA ALA A 64 6.69 2.01 -4.74
C ALA A 64 5.99 2.02 -6.12
N THR A 65 4.90 2.77 -6.27
CA THR A 65 4.13 2.83 -7.53
C THR A 65 4.86 3.55 -8.66
N LYS A 66 5.80 4.46 -8.33
CA LYS A 66 6.70 5.11 -9.30
C LYS A 66 7.71 4.14 -9.92
N ARG A 67 7.95 2.99 -9.29
CA ARG A 67 8.84 1.94 -9.78
C ARG A 67 8.11 1.02 -10.74
N ASP A 68 8.87 0.30 -11.57
CA ASP A 68 8.35 -0.59 -12.61
C ASP A 68 7.81 -1.93 -12.06
N ILE A 69 7.05 -1.90 -10.95
CA ILE A 69 6.48 -3.07 -10.26
C ILE A 69 5.51 -3.90 -11.11
N PHE A 70 5.09 -3.38 -12.26
CA PHE A 70 4.23 -4.08 -13.24
C PHE A 70 5.01 -4.66 -14.42
N LYS A 71 6.24 -4.22 -14.66
CA LYS A 71 7.16 -4.92 -15.56
C LYS A 71 7.79 -6.13 -14.88
N HIS A 72 7.86 -6.07 -13.55
CA HIS A 72 8.49 -7.05 -12.69
C HIS A 72 7.53 -7.43 -11.54
N PRO A 73 6.56 -8.32 -11.76
CA PRO A 73 5.61 -8.76 -10.73
C PRO A 73 6.27 -9.26 -9.45
N GLU A 74 7.49 -9.79 -9.55
CA GLU A 74 8.33 -10.21 -8.41
C GLU A 74 8.66 -9.04 -7.47
N LEU A 75 8.76 -7.82 -7.98
CA LEU A 75 9.04 -6.64 -7.16
C LEU A 75 7.83 -6.24 -6.30
N LEU A 76 6.61 -6.57 -6.72
CA LEU A 76 5.41 -6.24 -5.95
C LEU A 76 5.43 -6.95 -4.58
N GLU A 77 5.80 -8.22 -4.57
CA GLU A 77 5.94 -9.00 -3.34
C GLU A 77 7.05 -8.44 -2.45
N ILE A 78 8.19 -8.08 -3.05
CA ILE A 78 9.33 -7.49 -2.33
C ILE A 78 8.92 -6.18 -1.67
N TYR A 79 8.30 -5.25 -2.40
CA TYR A 79 7.90 -3.96 -1.84
C TYR A 79 6.80 -4.08 -0.81
N ALA A 80 5.81 -4.94 -1.01
CA ALA A 80 4.78 -5.16 -0.01
C ALA A 80 5.37 -5.73 1.30
N THR A 81 6.32 -6.67 1.18
CA THR A 81 7.05 -7.22 2.33
C THR A 81 7.91 -6.16 3.03
N GLU A 82 8.60 -5.30 2.28
CA GLU A 82 9.38 -4.19 2.84
C GLU A 82 8.50 -3.17 3.57
N ILE A 83 7.36 -2.79 2.99
CA ILE A 83 6.39 -1.90 3.63
C ILE A 83 5.83 -2.51 4.91
N TYR A 84 5.48 -3.80 4.88
CA TYR A 84 5.03 -4.51 6.07
C TYR A 84 6.07 -4.49 7.20
N ARG A 85 7.35 -4.75 6.89
CA ARG A 85 8.44 -4.67 7.88
C ARG A 85 8.55 -3.28 8.49
N LYS A 86 8.49 -2.23 7.67
CA LYS A 86 8.52 -0.84 8.15
C LYS A 86 7.32 -0.49 9.05
N LEU A 87 6.13 -1.00 8.73
CA LEU A 87 4.95 -0.83 9.59
C LEU A 87 5.13 -1.52 10.94
N MET A 88 5.70 -2.73 10.96
CA MET A 88 5.99 -3.44 12.21
C MET A 88 7.03 -2.70 13.05
N GLU A 89 8.13 -2.24 12.44
CA GLU A 89 9.15 -1.44 13.11
C GLU A 89 8.57 -0.12 13.67
N GLY A 90 7.70 0.53 12.91
CA GLY A 90 7.02 1.77 13.34
C GLY A 90 6.04 1.54 14.48
N LYS A 91 5.30 0.43 14.48
CA LYS A 91 4.33 0.08 15.52
C LYS A 91 4.98 -0.20 16.88
N GLU A 92 6.23 -0.66 16.91
CA GLU A 92 6.95 -1.01 18.14
C GLU A 92 7.64 0.19 18.83
N LEU A 93 7.61 1.39 18.22
CA LEU A 93 8.16 2.64 18.75
C LEU A 93 7.13 3.42 19.59
#